data_AF-A0A3A4TUG9-F1
#
_entry.id   AF-A0A3A4TUG9-F1
#
_cell.length_a   1.000
_cell.length_b   1.000
_cell.length_c   1.000
_cell.angle_alpha   90.00
_cell.angle_beta   90.00
_cell.angle_gamma   90.00
#
_symmetry.space_group_name_H-M   'P 1'
#
loop_
_entity.id
_entity.type
_entity.pdbx_description
1 polymer ?
#
loop_
_entity_poly.entity_id
_entity_poly.type
_entity_poly.pdbx_seq_one_letter_code
_entity_poly.pdbx_strand_id
1 'polypeptide(L)'
;MARTPTIPTVLLDKLCDVYTSDPATGAYTVLAKDDLPCRVAIVSAQGATSASERAELVSMRRLVWGPDYEMPERAQVEVAGERWNVVAGSLAAPTWPPSGGVVYRSCDLVRSS
;
A
#
# COMPACT_ATOMS: atom_id res chain seq x y z
N MET A 1 -28.79 11.47 -2.75
CA MET A 1 -27.81 10.38 -2.96
C MET A 1 -26.44 10.93 -2.63
N ALA A 2 -25.86 10.54 -1.49
CA ALA A 2 -24.50 10.96 -1.15
C ALA A 2 -23.54 10.32 -2.15
N ARG A 3 -22.79 11.15 -2.89
CA ARG A 3 -21.68 10.65 -3.72
C ARG A 3 -20.67 10.05 -2.77
N THR A 4 -20.54 8.73 -2.76
CA THR A 4 -19.45 8.04 -2.07
C THR A 4 -18.16 8.73 -2.51
N PRO A 5 -17.37 9.31 -1.60
CA PRO A 5 -16.19 10.02 -1.99
C PRO A 5 -15.17 9.02 -2.53
N THR A 6 -15.02 9.00 -3.85
CA THR A 6 -14.08 8.14 -4.56
C THR A 6 -12.73 8.84 -4.67
N ILE A 7 -11.65 8.07 -4.62
CA ILE A 7 -10.34 8.58 -5.04
C ILE A 7 -10.44 8.94 -6.52
N PRO A 8 -10.03 10.16 -6.94
CA PRO A 8 -9.82 10.45 -8.34
C PRO A 8 -8.83 9.42 -8.91
N THR A 9 -9.24 8.64 -9.91
CA THR A 9 -8.40 7.57 -10.50
C THR A 9 -7.02 8.07 -10.93
N VAL A 10 -6.90 9.36 -11.25
CA VAL A 10 -5.63 10.06 -11.53
C VAL A 10 -4.60 10.01 -10.39
N LEU A 11 -5.01 9.70 -9.16
CA LEU A 11 -4.13 9.50 -8.00
C LEU A 11 -3.67 8.04 -7.84
N LEU A 12 -4.30 7.10 -8.54
CA LEU A 12 -3.95 5.68 -8.59
C LEU A 12 -3.42 5.38 -9.99
N ASP A 13 -2.15 5.69 -10.21
CA ASP A 13 -1.50 5.69 -11.51
C ASP A 13 -1.00 4.29 -11.94
N LYS A 14 -1.18 3.28 -11.10
CA LYS A 14 -0.72 1.90 -11.35
C LYS A 14 -1.77 0.87 -10.95
N LEU A 15 -1.52 -0.36 -11.37
CA LEU A 15 -2.21 -1.56 -10.90
C LEU A 15 -1.23 -2.40 -10.07
N CYS A 16 -1.73 -3.08 -9.06
CA CYS A 16 -0.97 -4.07 -8.31
C CYS A 16 -1.72 -5.37 -8.08
N ASP A 17 -0.94 -6.44 -7.98
CA ASP A 17 -1.43 -7.75 -7.57
C ASP A 17 -1.04 -7.99 -6.11
N VAL A 18 -1.97 -8.54 -5.34
CA VAL A 18 -1.81 -8.85 -3.91
C VAL A 18 -1.72 -10.35 -3.73
N TYR A 19 -0.62 -10.80 -3.13
CA TYR A 19 -0.32 -12.18 -2.84
C TYR A 19 -0.34 -12.41 -1.33
N THR A 20 -0.94 -13.52 -0.91
CA THR A 20 -0.93 -14.03 0.47
C THR A 20 -0.12 -15.31 0.54
N SER A 21 0.26 -15.70 1.77
CA SER A 21 1.04 -16.92 2.00
C SER A 21 0.21 -18.17 1.70
N ASP A 22 0.77 -19.06 0.90
CA ASP A 22 0.29 -20.43 0.74
C ASP A 22 0.39 -21.16 2.10
N PRO A 23 -0.68 -21.81 2.57
CA PRO A 23 -0.69 -22.43 3.89
C PRO A 23 0.21 -23.67 4.01
N ALA A 24 0.56 -24.31 2.90
CA ALA A 24 1.42 -25.50 2.88
C ALA A 24 2.91 -25.13 2.87
N THR A 25 3.29 -24.03 2.22
CA THR A 25 4.70 -23.65 2.02
C THR A 25 5.11 -22.38 2.76
N GLY A 26 4.16 -21.54 3.16
CA GLY A 26 4.40 -20.20 3.71
C GLY A 26 4.83 -19.16 2.66
N ALA A 27 4.98 -19.56 1.38
CA ALA A 27 5.42 -18.67 0.31
C ALA A 27 4.26 -17.76 -0.17
N TYR A 28 4.55 -16.51 -0.51
CA TYR A 28 3.56 -15.57 -1.03
C TYR A 28 3.25 -15.83 -2.52
N THR A 29 2.45 -16.87 -2.77
CA THR A 29 2.08 -17.31 -4.12
C THR A 29 0.58 -17.30 -4.37
N VAL A 30 -0.26 -17.16 -3.33
CA VAL A 30 -1.72 -17.19 -3.46
C VAL A 30 -2.21 -15.79 -3.83
N LEU A 31 -2.66 -15.61 -5.06
CA LEU A 31 -3.25 -14.35 -5.53
C LEU A 31 -4.57 -14.08 -4.80
N ALA A 32 -4.59 -13.05 -3.95
CA ALA A 32 -5.75 -12.61 -3.20
C ALA A 32 -6.53 -11.51 -3.92
N LYS A 33 -5.81 -10.65 -4.66
CA LYS A 33 -6.42 -9.60 -5.48
C LYS A 33 -5.57 -9.31 -6.70
N ASP A 34 -6.22 -9.22 -7.85
CA ASP A 34 -5.66 -8.84 -9.14
C ASP A 34 -5.99 -7.38 -9.49
N ASP A 35 -5.10 -6.75 -10.27
CA ASP A 35 -5.33 -5.44 -10.90
C ASP A 35 -5.91 -4.38 -9.95
N LEU A 36 -5.44 -4.34 -8.70
CA LEU A 36 -5.89 -3.36 -7.71
C LEU A 36 -5.35 -1.98 -8.10
N PRO A 37 -6.21 -0.98 -8.37
CA PRO A 37 -5.74 0.37 -8.62
C PRO A 37 -5.00 0.91 -7.40
N CYS A 38 -3.75 1.29 -7.60
CA CYS A 38 -2.87 1.70 -6.54
C CYS A 38 -1.91 2.81 -6.97
N ARG A 39 -1.23 3.38 -5.99
CA ARG A 39 -0.07 4.24 -6.17
C ARG A 39 1.00 3.87 -5.17
N VAL A 40 2.24 3.83 -5.62
CA VAL A 40 3.42 3.65 -4.77
C VAL A 40 4.15 4.99 -4.65
N ALA A 41 4.17 5.54 -3.45
CA ALA A 41 4.84 6.80 -3.14
C ALA A 41 6.13 6.56 -2.34
N ILE A 42 7.07 7.50 -2.43
CA ILE A 42 8.25 7.52 -1.57
C ILE A 42 7.83 8.05 -0.19
N VAL A 43 8.26 7.38 0.88
CA VAL A 43 8.07 7.89 2.25
C VAL A 43 9.00 9.09 2.44
N SER A 44 8.45 10.23 2.85
CA SER A 44 9.26 11.43 3.08
C SER A 44 10.20 11.22 4.27
N ALA A 45 11.50 11.38 4.03
CA ALA A 45 12.53 11.29 5.06
C ALA A 45 12.86 12.65 5.72
N GLN A 46 12.08 13.70 5.46
CA GLN A 46 12.34 15.05 5.98
C GLN A 46 12.23 15.13 7.51
N GLY A 47 11.42 14.27 8.13
CA GLY A 47 11.27 14.18 9.59
C GLY A 47 12.32 13.34 10.31
N ALA A 48 13.24 12.68 9.59
CA ALA A 48 14.21 11.78 10.18
C ALA A 48 15.21 12.53 11.08
N THR A 49 15.32 12.08 12.33
CA THR A 49 16.20 12.64 13.37
C THR A 49 17.63 12.11 13.31
N SER A 50 17.86 11.01 12.58
CA SER A 50 19.17 10.39 12.39
C SER A 50 19.45 9.99 10.94
N ALA A 51 20.72 9.75 10.61
CA ALA A 51 21.14 9.24 9.30
C ALA A 51 20.61 7.82 9.04
N SER A 52 20.59 6.97 10.07
CA SER A 52 20.07 5.60 10.00
C SER A 52 18.56 5.58 9.72
N GLU A 53 17.80 6.39 10.45
CA GLU A 53 16.36 6.55 10.24
C GLU A 53 16.05 7.10 8.83
N ARG A 54 16.86 8.04 8.35
CA ARG A 54 16.73 8.57 6.98
C ARG A 54 16.97 7.48 5.93
N ALA A 55 17.98 6.63 6.13
CA ALA A 55 18.28 5.52 5.22
C ALA A 55 17.12 4.50 5.19
N GLU A 56 16.53 4.22 6.34
CA GLU A 56 15.35 3.34 6.46
C GLU A 56 14.16 3.93 5.70
N LEU A 57 13.79 5.18 5.96
CA LEU A 57 12.65 5.84 5.29
C LEU A 57 12.84 5.96 3.78
N VAL A 58 14.08 6.16 3.30
CA VAL A 58 14.39 6.20 1.86
C VAL A 58 14.23 4.82 1.20
N SER A 59 14.42 3.73 1.96
CA SER A 59 14.23 2.36 1.46
C SER A 59 12.76 1.93 1.45
N MET A 60 11.92 2.57 2.26
CA MET A 60 10.49 2.28 2.35
C MET A 60 9.69 2.93 1.23
N ARG A 61 8.55 2.33 0.90
CA ARG A 61 7.54 2.91 0.03
C ARG A 61 6.20 2.93 0.75
N ARG A 62 5.31 3.81 0.31
CA ARG A 62 3.92 3.83 0.78
C ARG A 62 3.01 3.40 -0.35
N LEU A 63 2.24 2.34 -0.13
CA LEU A 63 1.14 1.97 -1.00
C LEU A 63 -0.09 2.78 -0.62
N VAL A 64 -0.83 3.24 -1.63
CA VAL A 64 -2.13 3.89 -1.52
C VAL A 64 -3.11 3.18 -2.44
N TRP A 65 -4.31 2.87 -1.97
CA TRP A 65 -5.36 2.22 -2.77
C TRP A 65 -6.76 2.67 -2.34
N GLY A 66 -7.76 2.26 -3.12
CA GLY A 66 -9.18 2.53 -2.86
C GLY A 66 -9.69 1.98 -1.51
N PRO A 67 -10.80 2.50 -0.99
CA PRO A 67 -11.34 2.08 0.31
C PRO A 67 -11.99 0.68 0.28
N ASP A 68 -12.35 0.21 -0.90
CA ASP A 68 -13.18 -0.98 -1.12
C ASP A 68 -12.43 -2.30 -0.90
N TYR A 69 -11.10 -2.26 -0.81
CA TYR A 69 -10.28 -3.44 -0.56
C TYR A 69 -9.59 -3.35 0.80
N GLU A 70 -9.71 -4.43 1.59
CA GLU A 70 -9.01 -4.59 2.86
C GLU A 70 -7.73 -5.40 2.63
N MET A 71 -6.59 -4.73 2.77
CA MET A 71 -5.28 -5.35 2.58
C MET A 71 -4.97 -6.28 3.75
N PRO A 72 -4.57 -7.55 3.52
CA PRO A 72 -4.11 -8.42 4.59
C PRO A 72 -2.83 -7.88 5.25
N GLU A 73 -2.71 -8.03 6.57
CA GLU A 73 -1.50 -7.60 7.32
C GLU A 73 -0.23 -8.32 6.88
N ARG A 74 -0.38 -9.56 6.38
CA ARG A 74 0.70 -10.38 5.83
C ARG A 74 0.42 -10.62 4.35
N ALA A 75 0.92 -9.72 3.52
CA ALA A 75 0.81 -9.82 2.08
C ALA A 75 2.09 -9.35 1.39
N GLN A 76 2.28 -9.83 0.16
CA GLN A 76 3.18 -9.23 -0.82
C GLN A 76 2.35 -8.52 -1.88
N VAL A 77 2.84 -7.38 -2.35
CA VAL A 77 2.26 -6.68 -3.49
C VAL A 77 3.26 -6.62 -4.62
N GLU A 78 2.80 -6.89 -5.83
CA GLU A 78 3.59 -6.75 -7.05
C GLU A 78 3.10 -5.52 -7.81
N VAL A 79 4.02 -4.58 -8.07
CA VAL A 79 3.71 -3.33 -8.77
C VAL A 79 4.76 -3.10 -9.84
N ALA A 80 4.34 -3.07 -11.10
CA ALA A 80 5.24 -2.89 -12.25
C ALA A 80 6.44 -3.86 -12.26
N GLY A 81 6.21 -5.12 -11.87
CA GLY A 81 7.23 -6.18 -11.81
C GLY A 81 8.15 -6.15 -10.59
N GLU A 82 7.98 -5.21 -9.66
CA GLU A 82 8.68 -5.21 -8.37
C GLU A 82 7.78 -5.77 -7.26
N ARG A 83 8.34 -6.65 -6.41
CA ARG A 83 7.65 -7.20 -5.25
C ARG A 83 8.03 -6.50 -3.95
N TRP A 84 7.02 -6.30 -3.13
CA TRP A 84 7.11 -5.58 -1.86
C TRP A 84 6.36 -6.34 -0.78
N ASN A 85 6.92 -6.44 0.41
CA ASN A 85 6.22 -6.92 1.59
C ASN A 85 5.45 -5.79 2.24
N VAL A 86 4.20 -6.04 2.62
CA VAL A 86 3.44 -5.17 3.51
C VAL A 86 4.08 -5.19 4.89
N VAL A 87 4.34 -4.00 5.46
CA VAL A 87 4.83 -3.87 6.83
C VAL A 87 3.65 -4.09 7.78
N ALA A 88 3.72 -5.14 8.61
CA ALA A 88 2.68 -5.43 9.60
C ALA A 88 2.47 -4.24 10.55
N GLY A 89 1.21 -3.94 10.88
CA GLY A 89 0.84 -2.79 11.72
C GLY A 89 0.89 -1.42 11.04
N SER A 90 1.28 -1.34 9.76
CA SER A 90 1.30 -0.07 9.00
C SER A 90 -0.01 0.23 8.26
N LEU A 91 -1.00 -0.68 8.32
CA LEU A 91 -2.30 -0.50 7.68
C LEU A 91 -3.03 0.70 8.30
N ALA A 92 -3.14 1.78 7.53
CA ALA A 92 -3.89 2.95 7.93
C ALA A 92 -5.38 2.76 7.63
N ALA A 93 -6.23 3.21 8.56
CA ALA A 93 -7.66 3.32 8.33
C ALA A 93 -7.96 4.23 7.12
N PRO A 94 -9.12 4.08 6.46
CA PRO A 94 -9.48 4.96 5.36
C PRO A 94 -9.49 6.42 5.83
N THR A 95 -8.81 7.29 5.09
CA THR A 95 -8.82 8.72 5.38
C THR A 95 -10.13 9.33 4.87
N TRP A 96 -10.91 9.97 5.74
CA TRP A 96 -12.18 10.65 5.38
C TRP A 96 -12.04 12.15 5.63
N PRO A 97 -11.56 12.96 4.67
CA PRO A 97 -11.46 14.39 4.86
C PRO A 97 -12.87 15.00 5.01
N PRO A 98 -13.11 15.89 6.00
CA PRO A 98 -14.40 16.53 6.21
C PRO A 98 -14.86 17.41 5.03
N SER A 99 -13.95 17.76 4.12
CA SER A 99 -14.21 18.48 2.87
C SER A 99 -14.85 17.64 1.76
N GLY A 100 -15.18 16.36 2.01
CA GLY A 100 -15.76 15.46 0.99
C GLY A 100 -14.73 14.98 -0.05
N GLY A 101 -13.45 15.01 0.31
CA GLY A 101 -12.34 14.64 -0.56
C GLY A 101 -12.03 13.13 -0.62
N VAL A 102 -10.88 12.83 -1.23
CA VAL A 102 -10.32 11.50 -1.53
C VAL A 102 -10.36 10.55 -0.32
N VAL A 103 -11.07 9.42 -0.44
CA VAL A 103 -11.05 8.34 0.56
C VAL A 103 -10.08 7.26 0.14
N TYR A 104 -8.98 7.11 0.86
CA TYR A 104 -7.97 6.11 0.54
C TYR A 104 -7.48 5.36 1.77
N ARG A 105 -7.00 4.15 1.52
CA ARG A 105 -6.23 3.36 2.48
C ARG A 105 -4.76 3.43 2.12
N SER A 106 -3.89 3.20 3.11
CA SER A 106 -2.45 3.17 2.86
C SER A 106 -1.74 2.19 3.78
N CYS A 107 -0.56 1.74 3.36
CA CYS A 107 0.36 0.98 4.19
C CYS A 107 1.80 1.24 3.76
N ASP A 108 2.73 0.90 4.63
CA ASP A 108 4.14 0.97 4.32
C ASP A 108 4.61 -0.38 3.73
N LEU A 109 5.56 -0.28 2.81
CA LEU A 109 6.11 -1.36 2.02
C LEU A 109 7.63 -1.38 2.16
N VAL A 110 8.18 -2.58 2.23
CA VAL A 110 9.63 -2.84 2.13
C VAL A 110 9.89 -3.81 0.99
N ARG A 111 11.07 -3.72 0.35
CA ARG A 111 11.40 -4.64 -0.75
C ARG A 111 11.30 -6.09 -0.28
N SER A 112 10.76 -6.96 -1.12
CA SER A 112 10.90 -8.40 -0.91
C SER A 112 12.34 -8.80 -1.19
N SER A 113 13.04 -9.29 -0.16
CA SER A 113 14.36 -9.91 -0.27
C SER A 113 14.30 -11.22 -1.05
#